data_AF-A0A967D6M6-F1
#
_entry.id   AF-A0A967D6M6-F1
#
_cell.length_a   1.000
_cell.length_b   1.000
_cell.length_c   1.000
_cell.angle_alpha   90.00
_cell.angle_beta   90.00
_cell.angle_gamma   90.00
#
_symmetry.space_group_name_H-M   'P 1'
#
loop_
_entity.id
_entity.type
_entity.pdbx_description
1 polymer ?
#
loop_
_entity_poly.entity_id
_entity_poly.type
_entity_poly.pdbx_seq_one_letter_code
_entity_poly.pdbx_strand_id
1 'polypeptide(L)' 'MVNNSIEEKKRKLAELLSNKAWRMSNLYYCKDENGKEFKFICNEAQSELIEEKHPLNIILKARQLGITTF' A
#
# COMPACT_ATOMS: atom_id res chain seq x y z
N MET A 1 9.78 10.59 32.12
CA MET A 1 9.89 9.31 31.39
C MET A 1 8.87 9.14 30.25
N VAL A 2 8.03 10.13 29.93
CA VAL A 2 6.96 9.99 28.90
C VAL A 2 7.43 10.35 27.47
N ASN A 3 8.42 11.24 27.34
CA ASN A 3 8.85 11.77 26.04
C ASN A 3 9.49 10.72 25.12
N ASN A 4 10.19 9.72 25.67
CA ASN A 4 10.80 8.65 24.86
C ASN A 4 9.74 7.76 24.17
N SER A 5 8.62 7.47 24.85
CA SER A 5 7.59 6.57 24.29
C SER A 5 6.85 7.20 23.10
N ILE A 6 6.63 8.52 23.13
CA ILE A 6 6.01 9.24 22.02
C ILE A 6 6.95 9.27 20.82
N GLU A 7 8.24 9.52 21.05
CA GLU A 7 9.24 9.61 19.99
C GLU A 7 9.48 8.25 19.31
N GLU A 8 9.51 7.16 20.07
CA GLU A 8 9.57 5.79 19.53
C GLU A 8 8.35 5.47 18.65
N LYS A 9 7.14 5.86 19.09
CA LYS A 9 5.92 5.67 18.31
C LYS A 9 5.96 6.48 17.01
N LYS A 10 6.44 7.72 17.05
CA LYS A 10 6.62 8.56 15.86
C LYS A 10 7.61 7.94 14.88
N ARG A 11 8.74 7.43 15.36
CA ARG A 11 9.74 6.76 14.52
C ARG A 11 9.15 5.54 13.83
N LYS A 12 8.46 4.69 14.59
CA LYS A 12 7.77 3.51 14.04
C LYS A 12 6.70 3.91 13.03
N LEU A 13 5.94 4.97 13.29
CA LEU A 13 4.96 5.49 12.34
C LEU A 13 5.63 5.98 11.05
N ALA A 14 6.74 6.70 11.15
CA ALA A 14 7.49 7.16 9.99
C ALA A 14 8.03 5.98 9.16
N GLU A 15 8.54 4.93 9.80
CA GLU A 15 8.94 3.68 9.14
C GLU A 15 7.76 3.04 8.39
N LEU A 16 6.60 2.91 9.03
CA LEU A 16 5.40 2.32 8.40
C LEU A 16 4.88 3.17 7.23
N LEU A 17 4.88 4.50 7.38
CA LEU A 17 4.48 5.42 6.31
C LEU A 17 5.48 5.43 5.14
N SER A 18 6.77 5.16 5.38
CA SER A 18 7.74 5.01 4.29
C SER A 18 7.50 3.76 3.44
N ASN A 19 6.90 2.72 4.02
CA ASN A 19 6.61 1.47 3.33
C ASN A 19 5.34 1.59 2.45
N LYS A 20 5.52 1.53 1.13
CA LYS A 20 4.42 1.63 0.15
C LYS A 20 3.39 0.51 0.30
N ALA A 21 3.83 -0.75 0.45
CA ALA A 21 2.96 -1.91 0.63
C ALA A 21 2.06 -1.74 1.85
N TRP A 22 2.66 -1.31 2.96
CA TRP A 22 1.95 -1.11 4.21
C TRP A 22 0.92 0.01 4.08
N ARG A 23 1.28 1.13 3.44
CA ARG A 23 0.35 2.25 3.22
C ARG A 23 -0.87 1.80 2.42
N MET A 24 -0.67 1.19 1.24
CA MET A 24 -1.75 0.74 0.38
C MET A 24 -2.71 -0.19 1.14
N SER A 25 -2.16 -1.15 1.86
CA SER A 25 -2.94 -2.14 2.59
C SER A 25 -3.49 -1.67 3.94
N ASN A 26 -3.26 -0.42 4.39
CA ASN A 26 -3.74 0.05 5.69
C ASN A 26 -4.45 1.40 5.67
N LEU A 27 -4.14 2.26 4.71
CA LEU A 27 -4.65 3.63 4.65
C LEU A 27 -5.63 3.86 3.51
N TYR A 28 -5.62 2.99 2.49
CA TYR A 28 -6.44 3.19 1.29
C TYR A 28 -7.73 2.37 1.36
N TYR A 29 -8.80 2.99 0.86
CA TYR A 29 -10.14 2.42 0.79
C TYR A 29 -10.67 2.57 -0.62
N CYS A 30 -11.43 1.57 -1.04
CA CYS A 30 -12.19 1.59 -2.28
C CYS A 30 -13.68 1.66 -1.97
N LYS A 31 -14.47 2.14 -2.93
CA LYS A 31 -15.92 2.13 -2.86
C LYS A 31 -16.44 1.12 -3.87
N ASP A 32 -17.40 0.31 -3.45
CA ASP A 32 -18.15 -0.51 -4.39
C ASP A 32 -19.15 0.35 -5.17
N GLU A 33 -19.82 -0.27 -6.13
CA GLU A 33 -20.88 0.35 -6.96
C GLU A 33 -22.08 0.86 -6.14
N ASN A 34 -22.25 0.35 -4.93
CA ASN A 34 -23.30 0.76 -3.99
C ASN A 34 -22.81 1.84 -3.00
N GLY A 35 -21.56 2.31 -3.16
CA GLY A 35 -20.94 3.34 -2.32
C GLY A 35 -20.39 2.83 -0.97
N LYS A 36 -20.40 1.53 -0.71
CA LYS A 36 -19.84 0.94 0.51
C LYS A 36 -18.32 0.97 0.45
N GLU A 37 -17.71 1.54 1.47
CA GLU A 37 -16.26 1.57 1.62
C GLU A 37 -15.73 0.22 2.10
N PHE A 38 -14.71 -0.29 1.42
CA PHE A 38 -13.96 -1.46 1.82
C PHE A 38 -12.47 -1.17 1.76
N LYS A 39 -11.72 -1.84 2.64
CA LYS A 39 -10.28 -1.67 2.74
C LYS A 39 -9.60 -2.21 1.48
N PHE A 40 -8.73 -1.41 0.86
CA PHE A 40 -7.97 -1.87 -0.29
C PHE A 40 -6.95 -2.93 0.14
N ILE A 41 -6.91 -4.04 -0.58
CA ILE A 41 -5.94 -5.11 -0.39
C ILE A 41 -5.33 -5.38 -1.76
N CYS A 42 -4.00 -5.39 -1.82
CA CYS A 42 -3.29 -5.68 -3.07
C CYS A 42 -3.58 -7.12 -3.48
N ASN A 43 -3.88 -7.31 -4.77
CA ASN A 43 -3.90 -8.65 -5.34
C ASN A 43 -2.47 -9.18 -5.54
N GLU A 44 -2.33 -10.43 -5.95
CA GLU A 44 -1.02 -11.09 -6.12
C GLU A 44 -0.12 -10.34 -7.12
N ALA A 45 -0.65 -9.97 -8.29
CA ALA A 45 0.11 -9.24 -9.31
C ALA A 45 0.54 -7.83 -8.86
N GLN A 46 -0.30 -7.12 -8.12
CA GLN A 46 0.05 -5.83 -7.52
C GLN A 46 1.11 -5.99 -6.42
N SER A 47 1.03 -7.08 -5.64
CA SER A 47 2.00 -7.37 -4.58
C SER A 47 3.38 -7.67 -5.16
N GLU A 48 3.45 -8.47 -6.23
CA GLU A 48 4.69 -8.72 -6.98
C GLU A 48 5.32 -7.41 -7.49
N LEU A 49 4.50 -6.50 -8.03
CA LEU A 49 4.98 -5.19 -8.50
C LEU A 49 5.44 -4.26 -7.37
N ILE A 50 4.88 -4.39 -6.16
CA ILE A 50 5.32 -3.64 -4.97
C ILE A 50 6.66 -4.14 -4.46
N GLU A 51 6.87 -5.46 -4.50
CA GLU A 51 8.11 -6.11 -4.08
C GLU A 51 9.26 -5.91 -5.08
N GLU A 52 8.92 -5.61 -6.33
CA GLU A 52 9.89 -5.24 -7.36
C GLU A 52 10.74 -4.03 -6.94
N LYS A 53 12.06 -4.18 -7.10
CA LYS A 53 13.04 -3.24 -6.54
C LYS A 53 13.33 -2.05 -7.44
N HIS A 54 12.93 -2.12 -8.71
CA HIS A 54 13.23 -1.09 -9.69
C HIS A 54 12.02 -0.18 -9.95
N PRO A 55 12.24 1.15 -10.10
CA PRO A 55 11.17 2.09 -10.40
C PRO A 55 10.72 2.04 -11.88
N LEU A 56 11.47 1.34 -12.74
CA LEU A 56 11.24 1.25 -14.19
C LEU A 56 10.90 -0.19 -14.56
N ASN A 57 9.67 -0.61 -14.28
CA ASN A 57 9.21 -1.96 -14.54
C ASN A 57 8.57 -2.07 -15.92
N ILE A 58 8.93 -3.11 -16.67
CA ILE A 58 8.29 -3.47 -17.93
C ILE A 58 7.30 -4.60 -17.64
N ILE A 59 6.01 -4.28 -17.64
CA ILE A 59 4.94 -5.24 -17.37
C ILE A 59 4.36 -5.70 -18.71
N LEU A 60 4.37 -7.01 -18.97
CA LEU A 60 3.70 -7.58 -20.14
C LEU A 60 2.21 -7.26 -20.10
N LYS A 61 1.62 -6.93 -21.25
CA LYS A 61 0.24 -6.43 -21.33
C LYS A 61 -0.77 -7.52 -20.94
N ALA A 62 -1.14 -7.55 -19.66
CA ALA A 62 -2.23 -8.34 -19.13
C ALA A 62 -3.41 -7.42 -18.80
N ARG A 63 -4.63 -7.83 -19.17
CA ARG A 63 -5.87 -7.10 -18.85
C ARG A 63 -6.43 -7.61 -17.52
N GLN A 64 -7.32 -6.82 -16.90
CA GLN A 64 -8.09 -7.20 -15.71
C GLN A 64 -7.29 -7.45 -14.41
N LEU A 65 -6.00 -7.15 -14.38
CA LEU A 65 -5.19 -7.24 -13.16
C LEU A 65 -5.31 -6.04 -12.22
N GLY A 66 -5.97 -4.96 -12.66
CA GLY A 66 -6.15 -3.76 -11.83
C GLY A 66 -4.86 -3.01 -11.50
N ILE A 67 -3.82 -3.11 -12.34
CA ILE A 67 -2.51 -2.45 -12.09
C ILE A 67 -2.63 -0.92 -12.00
N THR A 68 -3.58 -0.30 -12.70
CA THR A 68 -3.79 1.16 -12.67
C THR A 68 -4.39 1.68 -11.36
N THR A 69 -4.90 0.81 -10.49
CA THR A 69 -5.38 1.19 -9.14
C THR A 69 -4.22 1.53 -8.20
N PHE A 70 -2.99 1.16 -8.59
CA PHE A 70 -1.75 1.39 -7.86
C PHE A 70 -1.20 2.81 -7.95
#